data_AF-A0A2H1K9U1-F1
#
_entry.id   AF-A0A2H1K9U1-F1
#
_cell.length_a   1.000
_cell.length_b   1.000
_cell.length_c   1.000
_cell.angle_alpha   90.00
_cell.angle_beta   90.00
_cell.angle_gamma   90.00
#
_symmetry.space_group_name_H-M   'P 1'
#
loop_
_entity.id
_entity.type
_entity.pdbx_description
1 polymer ?
#
loop_
_entity_poly.entity_id
_entity_poly.type
_entity_poly.pdbx_seq_one_letter_code
_entity_poly.pdbx_strand_id
1 'polypeptide(L)'
;MNARRAPVCIRCERLTGSFELPEGKICQNCCRYLAYHPARCPGCSQFRPLPYLSVTAPAQLICADCAGKPPVFVCEKCGRQDQPYGVRRCASCVLSERLHVLLLDPRTGEIHERLRPVFDALVGSHRPQNAITWLQRPPGHGPTLLRQMASGEVNISHDTFARRPMDRAHNYLRDLLVALEVLEPYEPLIERIGPWLIDRVAGISAMHRQTIDQFARWVILRRLRTAADQGRLTKAMAEGARQRLNRSIDLLAWLEHKQTTILEVTQHRLELYLSTQVMSMSMMLHPFITWINRTGINNRISVKNPNPSQAHVTMGDADRWRHIGTLLRFSRQRLALPRRNPRPSDSHREHPRPACRTRHPTPPSPACSHVWPLS
;
A
#
# COMPACT_ATOMS: atom_id res chain seq x y z
N MET A 1 -23.67 56.21 28.93
CA MET A 1 -23.69 54.83 28.42
C MET A 1 -22.46 54.61 27.55
N ASN A 2 -21.40 54.00 28.09
CA ASN A 2 -20.16 53.75 27.34
C ASN A 2 -20.40 52.64 26.31
N ALA A 3 -20.40 53.01 25.02
CA ALA A 3 -20.36 52.06 23.92
C ALA A 3 -19.09 51.20 24.08
N ARG A 4 -19.26 49.94 24.50
CA ARG A 4 -18.15 48.98 24.56
C ARG A 4 -17.63 48.81 23.12
N ARG A 5 -16.49 49.45 22.81
CA ARG A 5 -15.77 49.22 21.55
C ARG A 5 -15.61 47.71 21.38
N ALA A 6 -15.98 47.19 20.21
CA ALA A 6 -15.81 45.79 19.90
C ALA A 6 -14.32 45.41 20.10
N PRO A 7 -14.03 44.29 20.75
CA PRO A 7 -12.64 43.91 21.05
C PRO A 7 -11.85 43.72 19.76
N VAL A 8 -10.75 44.47 19.63
CA VAL A 8 -9.81 44.37 18.50
C VAL A 8 -8.85 43.21 18.77
N CYS A 9 -8.59 42.40 17.75
CA CYS A 9 -7.54 41.38 17.81
C CYS A 9 -6.16 42.05 17.81
N ILE A 10 -5.37 41.86 18.86
CA ILE A 10 -4.02 42.44 18.97
C ILE A 10 -3.01 41.94 17.92
N ARG A 11 -3.38 40.93 17.10
CA ARG A 11 -2.51 40.36 16.07
C ARG A 11 -2.89 40.71 14.63
N CYS A 12 -4.19 40.74 14.33
CA CYS A 12 -4.68 41.00 12.98
C CYS A 12 -5.56 42.25 12.89
N GLU A 13 -5.71 42.96 14.01
CA GLU A 13 -6.43 44.24 14.13
C GLU A 13 -7.92 44.20 13.72
N ARG A 14 -8.47 43.00 13.51
CA ARG A 14 -9.90 42.79 13.24
C ARG A 14 -10.72 42.91 14.51
N LEU A 15 -11.90 43.53 14.43
CA LEU A 15 -12.88 43.73 15.52
C LEU A 15 -13.61 42.42 15.92
N THR A 16 -12.86 41.39 16.29
CA THR A 16 -13.37 40.02 16.58
C THR A 16 -12.61 39.33 17.72
N GLY A 17 -11.94 40.08 18.60
CA GLY A 17 -11.15 39.53 19.70
C GLY A 17 -12.03 38.77 20.71
N SER A 18 -11.90 37.44 20.78
CA SER A 18 -12.75 36.59 21.62
C SER A 18 -11.97 35.79 22.66
N PHE A 19 -10.67 35.60 22.45
CA PHE A 19 -9.80 34.84 23.35
C PHE A 19 -8.83 35.78 24.06
N GLU A 20 -8.68 35.63 25.37
CA GLU A 20 -7.91 36.54 26.21
C GLU A 20 -6.47 36.03 26.39
N LEU A 21 -5.50 36.79 25.88
CA LEU A 21 -4.11 36.65 26.26
C LEU A 21 -3.78 37.73 27.31
N PRO A 22 -2.74 37.53 28.14
CA PRO A 22 -2.26 38.56 29.06
C PRO A 22 -1.92 39.92 28.42
N GLU A 23 -1.64 39.96 27.12
CA GLU A 23 -1.31 41.18 26.35
C GLU A 23 -2.54 41.82 25.67
N GLY A 24 -3.68 41.13 25.65
CA GLY A 24 -4.91 41.58 25.01
C GLY A 24 -5.68 40.48 24.28
N LYS A 25 -6.81 40.84 23.67
CA LYS A 25 -7.70 39.86 23.04
C LYS A 25 -7.21 39.49 21.64
N ILE A 26 -7.31 38.22 21.28
CA ILE A 26 -7.08 37.71 19.92
C ILE A 26 -8.36 37.08 19.36
N CYS A 27 -8.54 37.14 18.04
CA CYS A 27 -9.66 36.47 17.39
C CYS A 27 -9.46 34.96 17.32
N GLN A 28 -10.54 34.20 17.12
CA GLN A 28 -10.49 32.73 17.09
C GLN A 28 -9.53 32.19 16.01
N ASN A 29 -9.42 32.86 14.85
CA ASN A 29 -8.49 32.46 13.79
C ASN A 29 -7.03 32.67 14.20
N CYS A 30 -6.68 33.79 14.84
CA CYS A 30 -5.32 34.04 15.33
C CYS A 30 -4.95 33.11 16.49
N CYS A 31 -5.91 32.82 17.38
CA CYS A 31 -5.75 31.82 18.44
C CYS A 31 -5.48 30.43 17.83
N ARG A 32 -6.29 30.02 16.85
CA ARG A 32 -6.12 28.77 16.12
C ARG A 32 -4.78 28.71 15.38
N TYR A 33 -4.38 29.79 14.72
CA TYR A 33 -3.11 29.85 14.01
C TYR A 33 -1.92 29.66 14.98
N LEU A 34 -1.91 30.38 16.10
CA LEU A 34 -0.90 30.22 17.14
C LEU A 34 -0.80 28.79 17.67
N ALA A 35 -1.96 28.19 17.91
CA ALA A 35 -2.12 26.83 18.38
C ALA A 35 -1.60 25.76 17.38
N TYR A 36 -1.84 25.95 16.08
CA TYR A 36 -1.48 24.96 15.03
C TYR A 36 -0.15 25.22 14.32
N HIS A 37 0.52 26.35 14.59
CA HIS A 37 1.83 26.67 14.04
C HIS A 37 2.88 26.90 15.15
N PRO A 38 3.19 25.87 15.96
CA PRO A 38 4.31 25.92 16.89
C PRO A 38 5.64 26.11 16.14
N ALA A 39 6.59 26.75 16.82
CA ALA A 39 7.93 27.00 16.30
C ALA A 39 8.97 26.81 17.41
N ARG A 40 10.26 26.73 17.03
CA ARG A 40 11.34 26.71 18.01
C ARG A 40 11.42 28.07 18.69
N CYS A 41 11.23 28.10 20.00
CA CYS A 41 11.35 29.30 20.79
C CYS A 41 12.78 29.86 20.70
N PRO A 42 13.00 31.13 20.35
CA PRO A 42 14.33 31.73 20.32
C PRO A 42 15.05 31.75 21.68
N GLY A 43 14.30 31.77 22.79
CA GLY A 43 14.87 31.80 24.14
C GLY A 43 15.31 30.42 24.67
N CYS A 44 14.54 29.37 24.42
CA CYS A 44 14.80 28.03 24.99
C CYS A 44 14.96 26.90 23.95
N SER A 45 14.86 27.21 22.65
CA SER A 45 14.94 26.26 21.52
C SER A 45 13.89 25.13 21.50
N GLN A 46 12.96 25.09 22.47
CA GLN A 46 11.87 24.12 22.54
C GLN A 46 10.79 24.42 21.49
N PHE A 47 10.21 23.37 20.92
CA PHE A 47 9.16 23.48 19.90
C PHE A 47 7.78 23.65 20.56
N ARG A 48 7.22 24.86 20.55
CA ARG A 48 5.98 25.22 21.26
C ARG A 48 5.25 26.36 20.54
N PRO A 49 3.95 26.59 20.83
CA PRO A 49 3.29 27.84 20.47
C PRO A 49 4.05 29.03 21.06
N LEU A 50 4.19 30.10 20.28
CA LEU A 50 4.87 31.33 20.68
C LEU A 50 3.85 32.49 20.80
N PRO A 51 3.04 32.52 21.87
CA PRO A 51 1.96 33.50 21.99
C PRO A 51 2.44 34.90 22.40
N TYR A 52 3.59 35.00 23.08
CA TYR A 52 4.05 36.23 23.74
C TYR A 52 5.13 36.95 22.96
N LEU A 53 5.21 38.28 23.12
CA LEU A 53 6.32 39.08 22.61
C LEU A 53 7.52 39.04 23.56
N SER A 54 8.72 39.03 23.00
CA SER A 54 9.97 39.12 23.77
C SER A 54 10.13 40.53 24.34
N VAL A 55 10.49 40.59 25.62
CA VAL A 55 10.83 41.84 26.30
C VAL A 55 12.20 42.36 25.85
N THR A 56 13.11 41.47 25.47
CA THR A 56 14.49 41.81 25.08
C THR A 56 14.66 42.10 23.60
N ALA A 57 13.77 41.60 22.75
CA ALA A 57 13.82 41.76 21.30
C ALA A 57 12.43 42.11 20.75
N PRO A 58 12.13 43.40 20.49
CA PRO A 58 10.83 43.80 19.98
C PRO A 58 10.53 43.10 18.63
N ALA A 59 9.28 42.70 18.45
CA ALA A 59 8.76 41.88 17.33
C ALA A 59 9.14 40.38 17.31
N GLN A 60 9.90 39.87 18.29
CA GLN A 60 10.16 38.44 18.40
C GLN A 60 9.11 37.73 19.26
N LEU A 61 8.58 36.60 18.78
CA LEU A 61 7.66 35.77 19.55
C LEU A 61 8.41 34.71 20.37
N ILE A 62 8.01 34.52 21.62
CA ILE A 62 8.59 33.56 22.57
C ILE A 62 7.51 32.72 23.26
N CYS A 63 7.92 31.60 23.85
CA CYS A 63 7.02 30.71 24.58
C CYS A 63 6.65 31.28 25.96
N ALA A 64 5.61 30.72 26.58
CA ALA A 64 5.11 31.13 27.89
C ALA A 64 6.20 31.13 28.98
N ASP A 65 6.99 30.06 29.05
CA ASP A 65 8.06 29.90 30.04
C ASP A 65 9.13 30.99 29.88
N CYS A 66 9.56 31.28 28.66
CA CYS A 66 10.56 32.33 28.39
C CYS A 66 10.01 33.74 28.68
N ALA A 67 8.70 33.94 28.54
CA ALA A 67 8.04 35.20 28.88
C ALA A 67 7.75 35.33 30.39
N GLY A 68 7.92 34.27 31.19
CA GLY A 68 7.48 34.23 32.59
C GLY A 68 5.97 34.37 32.75
N LYS A 69 5.19 33.97 31.73
CA LYS A 69 3.73 34.10 31.68
C LYS A 69 3.06 32.71 31.75
N PRO A 70 1.82 32.61 32.23
CA PRO A 70 1.13 31.32 32.29
C PRO A 70 0.89 30.74 30.88
N PRO A 71 1.13 29.44 30.64
CA PRO A 71 0.91 28.85 29.32
C PRO A 71 -0.57 28.82 28.97
N VAL A 72 -0.94 29.50 27.88
CA VAL A 72 -2.35 29.59 27.45
C VAL A 72 -2.79 28.40 26.61
N PHE A 73 -1.85 27.74 25.95
CA PHE A 73 -2.08 26.54 25.15
C PHE A 73 -1.54 25.31 25.86
N VAL A 74 -2.04 25.04 27.07
CA VAL A 74 -1.65 23.86 27.84
C VAL A 74 -2.79 22.86 27.89
N CYS A 75 -2.48 21.57 27.70
CA CYS A 75 -3.46 20.53 27.95
C CYS A 75 -3.66 20.36 29.46
N GLU A 76 -4.89 20.51 29.96
CA GLU A 76 -5.22 20.33 31.38
C GLU A 76 -4.95 18.90 31.88
N LYS A 77 -4.92 17.90 30.99
CA LYS A 77 -4.68 16.48 31.35
C LYS A 77 -3.21 16.10 31.40
N CYS A 78 -2.43 16.45 30.37
CA CYS A 78 -1.04 15.99 30.24
C CYS A 78 0.02 17.10 30.28
N GLY A 79 -0.38 18.37 30.40
CA GLY A 79 0.53 19.52 30.48
C GLY A 79 1.26 19.87 29.18
N ARG A 80 1.06 19.12 28.09
CA ARG A 80 1.71 19.39 26.79
C ARG A 80 1.17 20.68 26.14
N GLN A 81 2.04 21.36 25.40
CA GLN A 81 1.74 22.62 24.71
C GLN A 81 1.71 22.51 23.18
N ASP A 82 2.06 21.37 22.61
CA ASP A 82 2.44 21.21 21.19
C ASP A 82 1.31 20.73 20.25
N GLN A 83 0.13 20.37 20.78
CA GLN A 83 -0.96 19.78 19.98
C GLN A 83 -2.38 20.14 20.48
N PRO A 84 -2.73 21.43 20.59
CA PRO A 84 -4.05 21.85 21.07
C PRO A 84 -5.21 21.29 20.22
N TYR A 85 -6.28 20.85 20.88
CA TYR A 85 -7.52 20.38 20.25
C TYR A 85 -8.75 20.82 21.06
N GLY A 86 -9.50 21.76 20.50
CA GLY A 86 -10.51 22.50 21.27
C GLY A 86 -9.85 23.50 22.22
N VAL A 87 -10.49 23.76 23.37
CA VAL A 87 -10.07 24.85 24.28
C VAL A 87 -9.09 24.39 25.37
N ARG A 88 -9.24 23.16 25.90
CA ARG A 88 -8.58 22.73 27.16
C ARG A 88 -7.72 21.47 27.07
N ARG A 89 -7.79 20.73 25.95
CA ARG A 89 -7.12 19.42 25.82
C ARG A 89 -6.29 19.35 24.55
N CYS A 90 -5.27 18.50 24.55
CA CYS A 90 -4.53 18.20 23.33
C CYS A 90 -5.20 17.08 22.53
N ALA A 91 -4.91 17.04 21.23
CA ALA A 91 -5.43 16.03 20.33
C ALA A 91 -5.06 14.61 20.79
N SER A 92 -3.84 14.35 21.25
CA SER A 92 -3.46 13.03 21.77
C SER A 92 -4.30 12.56 22.96
N CYS A 93 -4.58 13.45 23.93
CA CYS A 93 -5.41 13.10 25.08
C CYS A 93 -6.85 12.78 24.67
N VAL A 94 -7.42 13.60 23.78
CA VAL A 94 -8.78 13.38 23.26
C VAL A 94 -8.85 12.09 22.44
N LEU A 95 -7.84 11.82 21.61
CA LEU A 95 -7.73 10.59 20.83
C LEU A 95 -7.64 9.36 21.75
N SER A 96 -6.75 9.40 22.73
CA SER A 96 -6.54 8.31 23.70
C SER A 96 -7.83 7.94 24.43
N GLU A 97 -8.59 8.92 24.93
CA GLU A 97 -9.88 8.66 25.57
C GLU A 97 -10.89 8.03 24.63
N ARG A 98 -10.99 8.54 23.40
CA ARG A 98 -11.92 7.99 22.41
C ARG A 98 -11.56 6.57 22.01
N LEU A 99 -10.28 6.27 21.82
CA LEU A 99 -9.80 4.95 21.50
C LEU A 99 -10.01 3.98 22.66
N HIS A 100 -9.80 4.42 23.90
CA HIS A 100 -10.07 3.61 25.09
C HIS A 100 -11.54 3.17 25.12
N VAL A 101 -12.48 4.08 24.88
CA VAL A 101 -13.92 3.76 24.82
C VAL A 101 -14.29 2.93 23.58
N LEU A 102 -13.56 3.10 22.47
CA LEU A 102 -13.82 2.36 21.24
C LEU A 102 -13.36 0.90 21.31
N LEU A 103 -12.19 0.68 21.91
CA LEU A 103 -11.48 -0.60 21.95
C LEU A 103 -11.65 -1.34 23.27
N LEU A 104 -12.54 -0.86 24.13
CA LEU A 104 -12.88 -1.50 25.40
C LEU A 104 -13.48 -2.88 25.13
N ASP A 105 -12.92 -3.90 25.77
CA ASP A 105 -13.54 -5.21 25.90
C ASP A 105 -14.53 -5.18 27.07
N PRO A 106 -15.84 -5.35 26.82
CA PRO A 106 -16.87 -5.32 27.86
C PRO A 106 -16.68 -6.40 28.95
N ARG A 107 -15.97 -7.49 28.66
CA ARG A 107 -15.78 -8.59 29.61
C ARG A 107 -14.69 -8.30 30.62
N THR A 108 -13.60 -7.68 30.19
CA THR A 108 -12.43 -7.39 31.02
C THR A 108 -12.45 -5.97 31.59
N GLY A 109 -13.19 -5.04 30.96
CA GLY A 109 -13.17 -3.63 31.31
C GLY A 109 -11.86 -2.93 30.92
N GLU A 110 -11.00 -3.60 30.17
CA GLU A 110 -9.75 -3.06 29.63
C GLU A 110 -9.79 -2.99 28.10
N ILE A 111 -8.76 -2.42 27.48
CA ILE A 111 -8.61 -2.45 26.02
C ILE A 111 -8.39 -3.89 25.58
N HIS A 112 -9.16 -4.35 24.59
CA HIS A 112 -9.05 -5.69 24.03
C HIS A 112 -7.60 -6.02 23.66
N GLU A 113 -7.07 -7.12 24.18
CA GLU A 113 -5.64 -7.48 24.12
C GLU A 113 -5.08 -7.43 22.70
N ARG A 114 -5.71 -8.12 21.75
CA ARG A 114 -5.30 -8.13 20.33
C ARG A 114 -5.39 -6.77 19.63
N LEU A 115 -6.11 -5.79 20.17
CA LEU A 115 -6.25 -4.45 19.60
C LEU A 115 -5.37 -3.41 20.32
N ARG A 116 -4.60 -3.82 21.34
CA ARG A 116 -3.61 -2.95 22.00
C ARG A 116 -2.62 -2.31 21.02
N PRO A 117 -2.07 -3.03 20.00
CA PRO A 117 -1.19 -2.41 19.00
C PRO A 117 -1.86 -1.26 18.23
N VAL A 118 -3.17 -1.37 17.96
CA VAL A 118 -3.97 -0.32 17.30
C VAL A 118 -4.07 0.91 18.20
N PHE A 119 -4.32 0.70 19.50
CA PHE A 119 -4.36 1.78 20.47
C PHE A 119 -3.01 2.51 20.52
N ASP A 120 -1.91 1.78 20.72
CA ASP A 120 -0.58 2.35 20.91
C ASP A 120 -0.12 3.10 19.66
N ALA A 121 -0.30 2.52 18.47
CA ALA A 121 0.09 3.14 17.20
C ALA A 121 -0.67 4.44 16.91
N LEU A 122 -1.99 4.48 17.19
CA LEU A 122 -2.79 5.69 16.95
C LEU A 122 -2.50 6.77 17.98
N VAL A 123 -2.31 6.41 19.26
CA VAL A 123 -1.96 7.36 20.33
C VAL A 123 -0.55 7.93 20.14
N GLY A 124 0.40 7.11 19.67
CA GLY A 124 1.77 7.51 19.34
C GLY A 124 1.93 8.28 18.02
N SER A 125 0.85 8.49 17.27
CA SER A 125 0.90 9.20 16.00
C SER A 125 1.33 10.66 16.15
N HIS A 126 2.21 11.11 15.24
CA HIS A 126 2.64 12.51 15.14
C HIS A 126 1.50 13.46 14.75
N ARG A 127 0.40 12.93 14.19
CA ARG A 127 -0.78 13.70 13.74
C ARG A 127 -2.07 13.11 14.33
N PRO A 128 -2.31 13.24 15.63
CA PRO A 128 -3.51 12.70 16.28
C PRO A 128 -4.81 13.29 15.74
N GLN A 129 -4.80 14.51 15.18
CA GLN A 129 -6.00 15.12 14.59
C GLN A 129 -6.52 14.28 13.41
N ASN A 130 -5.64 13.70 12.60
CA ASN A 130 -6.04 12.86 11.46
C ASN A 130 -6.73 11.58 11.94
N ALA A 131 -6.21 10.94 12.99
CA ALA A 131 -6.83 9.78 13.60
C ALA A 131 -8.20 10.14 14.20
N ILE A 132 -8.31 11.28 14.88
CA ILE A 132 -9.59 11.80 15.38
C ILE A 132 -10.58 11.99 14.22
N THR A 133 -10.16 12.66 13.14
CA THR A 133 -11.02 12.88 11.96
C THR A 133 -11.46 11.55 11.36
N TRP A 134 -10.57 10.57 11.23
CA TRP A 134 -10.92 9.24 10.74
C TRP A 134 -11.95 8.54 11.63
N LEU A 135 -11.81 8.62 12.96
CA LEU A 135 -12.76 8.06 13.92
C LEU A 135 -14.17 8.69 13.82
N GLN A 136 -14.26 9.95 13.41
CA GLN A 136 -15.53 10.69 13.37
C GLN A 136 -16.19 10.73 11.99
N ARG A 137 -15.47 10.40 10.91
CA ARG A 137 -15.95 10.61 9.54
C ARG A 137 -17.06 9.61 9.19
N PRO A 138 -18.28 10.07 8.86
CA PRO A 138 -19.35 9.19 8.38
C PRO A 138 -18.98 8.50 7.06
N PRO A 139 -19.46 7.28 6.79
CA PRO A 139 -20.39 6.47 7.62
C PRO A 139 -19.71 5.72 8.79
N GLY A 140 -18.40 5.85 8.99
CA GLY A 140 -17.71 5.29 10.17
C GLY A 140 -17.54 3.77 10.17
N HIS A 141 -17.57 3.10 9.01
CA HIS A 141 -17.48 1.63 8.93
C HIS A 141 -16.24 1.04 9.63
N GLY A 142 -15.07 1.67 9.48
CA GLY A 142 -13.83 1.21 10.13
C GLY A 142 -13.92 1.25 11.66
N PRO A 143 -14.17 2.44 12.27
CA PRO A 143 -14.37 2.55 13.72
C PRO A 143 -15.48 1.66 14.27
N THR A 144 -16.62 1.56 13.58
CA THR A 144 -17.71 0.67 13.98
C THR A 144 -17.26 -0.80 13.99
N LEU A 145 -16.55 -1.24 12.96
CA LEU A 145 -16.02 -2.61 12.90
C LEU A 145 -14.96 -2.86 13.98
N LEU A 146 -14.10 -1.89 14.29
CA LEU A 146 -13.17 -1.99 15.43
C LEU A 146 -13.89 -2.16 16.77
N ARG A 147 -15.00 -1.43 16.98
CA ARG A 147 -15.82 -1.60 18.18
C ARG A 147 -16.41 -3.00 18.26
N GLN A 148 -16.97 -3.51 17.16
CA GLN A 148 -17.53 -4.87 17.08
C GLN A 148 -16.47 -5.95 17.32
N MET A 149 -15.23 -5.71 16.86
CA MET A 149 -14.10 -6.57 17.15
C MET A 149 -13.72 -6.53 18.63
N ALA A 150 -13.67 -5.34 19.23
CA ALA A 150 -13.34 -5.16 20.64
C ALA A 150 -14.40 -5.75 21.58
N SER A 151 -15.68 -5.67 21.21
CA SER A 151 -16.79 -6.26 21.98
C SER A 151 -16.92 -7.77 21.82
N GLY A 152 -16.19 -8.37 20.88
CA GLY A 152 -16.30 -9.79 20.56
C GLY A 152 -17.53 -10.16 19.72
N GLU A 153 -18.30 -9.18 19.23
CA GLU A 153 -19.40 -9.43 18.28
C GLU A 153 -18.89 -10.00 16.95
N VAL A 154 -17.67 -9.64 16.56
CA VAL A 154 -17.05 -10.05 15.30
C VAL A 154 -15.63 -10.53 15.54
N ASN A 155 -15.27 -11.67 14.94
CA ASN A 155 -13.93 -12.22 15.06
C ASN A 155 -12.86 -11.32 14.43
N ILE A 156 -11.73 -11.17 15.09
CA ILE A 156 -10.52 -10.52 14.53
C ILE A 156 -9.81 -11.51 13.61
N SER A 157 -10.24 -11.54 12.34
CA SER A 157 -9.72 -12.45 11.32
C SER A 157 -9.92 -11.89 9.90
N HIS A 158 -9.27 -12.48 8.91
CA HIS A 158 -9.51 -12.14 7.49
C HIS A 158 -10.90 -12.54 6.99
N ASP A 159 -11.54 -13.58 7.55
CA ASP A 159 -12.89 -14.01 7.14
C ASP A 159 -13.93 -12.90 7.35
N THR A 160 -13.75 -12.10 8.41
CA THR A 160 -14.58 -10.92 8.69
C THR A 160 -14.61 -9.93 7.52
N PHE A 161 -13.50 -9.81 6.80
CA PHE A 161 -13.39 -8.93 5.64
C PHE A 161 -13.89 -9.60 4.35
N ALA A 162 -13.86 -10.94 4.26
CA ALA A 162 -14.33 -11.67 3.09
C ALA A 162 -15.84 -11.51 2.86
N ARG A 163 -16.62 -11.30 3.92
CA ARG A 163 -18.08 -11.13 3.89
C ARG A 163 -18.54 -9.67 3.74
N ARG A 164 -17.61 -8.73 3.58
CA ARG A 164 -17.89 -7.29 3.59
C ARG A 164 -17.58 -6.63 2.24
N PRO A 165 -18.20 -5.49 1.94
CA PRO A 165 -17.89 -4.75 0.73
C PRO A 165 -16.41 -4.41 0.63
N MET A 166 -15.85 -4.53 -0.58
CA MET A 166 -14.44 -4.21 -0.85
C MET A 166 -14.21 -2.69 -1.02
N ASP A 167 -14.76 -1.88 -0.13
CA ASP A 167 -14.63 -0.43 -0.18
C ASP A 167 -13.33 0.07 0.47
N ARG A 168 -13.04 1.38 0.31
CA ARG A 168 -11.84 2.00 0.87
C ARG A 168 -11.79 1.92 2.40
N ALA A 169 -12.93 1.93 3.09
CA ALA A 169 -12.97 1.96 4.55
C ALA A 169 -12.58 0.61 5.15
N HIS A 170 -13.15 -0.49 4.63
CA HIS A 170 -12.82 -1.85 5.07
C HIS A 170 -11.39 -2.23 4.69
N ASN A 171 -10.95 -1.88 3.47
CA ASN A 171 -9.57 -2.13 3.03
C ASN A 171 -8.57 -1.37 3.92
N TYR A 172 -8.81 -0.08 4.20
CA TYR A 172 -7.94 0.69 5.09
C TYR A 172 -7.83 0.07 6.48
N LEU A 173 -8.95 -0.37 7.07
CA LEU A 173 -8.91 -1.03 8.37
C LEU A 173 -8.14 -2.35 8.31
N ARG A 174 -8.37 -3.18 7.29
CA ARG A 174 -7.64 -4.45 7.11
C ARG A 174 -6.14 -4.19 6.99
N ASP A 175 -5.74 -3.23 6.17
CA ASP A 175 -4.34 -2.85 5.98
C ASP A 175 -3.71 -2.32 7.27
N LEU A 176 -4.46 -1.52 8.04
CA LEU A 176 -4.02 -1.03 9.36
C LEU A 176 -3.78 -2.20 10.33
N LEU A 177 -4.70 -3.17 10.41
CA LEU A 177 -4.56 -4.32 11.30
C LEU A 177 -3.37 -5.21 10.91
N VAL A 178 -3.08 -5.32 9.61
CA VAL A 178 -1.95 -6.10 9.11
C VAL A 178 -0.63 -5.37 9.35
N ALA A 179 -0.58 -4.06 9.10
CA ALA A 179 0.58 -3.23 9.37
C ALA A 179 0.96 -3.18 10.86
N LEU A 180 0.00 -3.45 11.74
CA LEU A 180 0.18 -3.53 13.18
C LEU A 180 0.26 -4.98 13.69
N GLU A 181 0.41 -5.96 12.79
CA GLU A 181 0.58 -7.38 13.10
C GLU A 181 -0.57 -8.00 13.92
N VAL A 182 -1.74 -7.35 13.94
CA VAL A 182 -2.97 -7.90 14.54
C VAL A 182 -3.54 -9.02 13.67
N LEU A 183 -3.35 -8.88 12.36
CA LEU A 183 -3.68 -9.87 11.34
C LEU A 183 -2.41 -10.26 10.58
N GLU A 184 -2.38 -11.49 10.10
CA GLU A 184 -1.30 -11.99 9.26
C GLU A 184 -1.18 -11.20 7.95
N PRO A 185 0.01 -11.18 7.32
CA PRO A 185 0.18 -10.64 5.98
C PRO A 185 -0.78 -11.29 4.99
N TYR A 186 -1.39 -10.49 4.13
CA TYR A 186 -2.31 -10.97 3.11
C TYR A 186 -2.01 -10.33 1.76
N GLU A 187 -2.45 -10.99 0.69
CA GLU A 187 -2.28 -10.52 -0.67
C GLU A 187 -3.62 -10.02 -1.24
N PRO A 188 -3.85 -8.69 -1.33
CA PRO A 188 -5.13 -8.14 -1.77
C PRO A 188 -5.56 -8.62 -3.15
N LEU A 189 -4.59 -8.87 -4.05
CA LEU A 189 -4.85 -9.35 -5.40
C LEU A 189 -5.40 -10.78 -5.42
N ILE A 190 -4.99 -11.62 -4.47
CA ILE A 190 -5.45 -13.02 -4.36
C ILE A 190 -6.81 -13.05 -3.66
N GLU A 191 -6.95 -12.33 -2.55
CA GLU A 191 -8.17 -12.29 -1.74
C GLU A 191 -9.38 -11.77 -2.52
N ARG A 192 -9.17 -10.85 -3.48
CA ARG A 192 -10.22 -10.34 -4.37
C ARG A 192 -10.86 -11.41 -5.26
N ILE A 193 -10.19 -12.54 -5.50
CA ILE A 193 -10.67 -13.54 -6.45
C ILE A 193 -11.83 -14.35 -5.84
N GLY A 194 -11.79 -14.65 -4.54
CA GLY A 194 -12.81 -15.47 -3.88
C GLY A 194 -14.22 -14.88 -3.98
N PRO A 195 -14.48 -13.71 -3.38
CA PRO A 195 -15.81 -13.07 -3.41
C PRO A 195 -16.31 -12.83 -4.84
N TRP A 196 -15.42 -12.37 -5.73
CA TRP A 196 -15.75 -12.19 -7.14
C TRP A 196 -16.15 -13.50 -7.84
N LEU A 197 -15.49 -14.61 -7.52
CA LEU A 197 -15.80 -15.90 -8.14
C LEU A 197 -17.19 -16.39 -7.70
N ILE A 198 -17.54 -16.23 -6.42
CA ILE A 198 -18.87 -16.57 -5.89
C ILE A 198 -19.96 -15.88 -6.70
N ASP A 199 -19.84 -14.57 -6.92
CA ASP A 199 -20.82 -13.80 -7.72
C ASP A 199 -20.85 -14.28 -9.18
N ARG A 200 -19.68 -14.62 -9.75
CA ARG A 200 -19.58 -15.02 -11.16
C ARG A 200 -20.16 -16.40 -11.45
N VAL A 201 -20.07 -17.33 -10.50
CA VAL A 201 -20.58 -18.69 -10.68
C VAL A 201 -22.03 -18.85 -10.20
N ALA A 202 -22.67 -17.80 -9.68
CA ALA A 202 -24.02 -17.87 -9.15
C ALA A 202 -25.06 -18.40 -10.18
N GLY A 203 -24.87 -18.10 -11.46
CA GLY A 203 -25.80 -18.47 -12.55
C GLY A 203 -25.59 -19.83 -13.22
N ILE A 204 -24.54 -20.59 -12.87
CA ILE A 204 -24.26 -21.92 -13.46
C ILE A 204 -24.70 -23.06 -12.53
N SER A 205 -24.83 -24.27 -13.07
CA SER A 205 -25.24 -25.46 -12.30
C SER A 205 -24.28 -25.79 -11.15
N ALA A 206 -24.79 -26.45 -10.10
CA ALA A 206 -24.01 -26.81 -8.92
C ALA A 206 -22.76 -27.66 -9.24
N MET A 207 -22.87 -28.59 -10.20
CA MET A 207 -21.76 -29.42 -10.66
C MET A 207 -20.64 -28.57 -11.31
N HIS A 208 -21.02 -27.63 -12.17
CA HIS A 208 -20.06 -26.74 -12.82
C HIS A 208 -19.45 -25.74 -11.83
N ARG A 209 -20.23 -25.21 -10.88
CA ARG A 209 -19.71 -24.42 -9.75
C ARG A 209 -18.62 -25.18 -8.99
N GLN A 210 -18.90 -26.41 -8.58
CA GLN A 210 -17.95 -27.25 -7.85
C GLN A 210 -16.67 -27.52 -8.67
N THR A 211 -16.81 -27.70 -9.98
CA THR A 211 -15.65 -27.90 -10.88
C THR A 211 -14.79 -26.64 -10.96
N ILE A 212 -15.40 -25.46 -11.09
CA ILE A 212 -14.70 -24.17 -11.14
C ILE A 212 -14.04 -23.85 -9.81
N ASP A 213 -14.71 -24.08 -8.68
CA ASP A 213 -14.16 -23.82 -7.35
C ASP A 213 -12.92 -24.68 -7.09
N GLN A 214 -12.97 -25.96 -7.48
CA GLN A 214 -11.81 -26.84 -7.41
C GLN A 214 -10.67 -26.34 -8.30
N PHE A 215 -10.96 -26.00 -9.56
CA PHE A 215 -9.95 -25.46 -10.48
C PHE A 215 -9.32 -24.17 -9.94
N ALA A 216 -10.15 -23.24 -9.46
CA ALA A 216 -9.71 -21.99 -8.86
C ALA A 216 -8.79 -22.24 -7.67
N ARG A 217 -9.18 -23.12 -6.75
CA ARG A 217 -8.40 -23.44 -5.54
C ARG A 217 -7.07 -24.10 -5.86
N TRP A 218 -7.08 -25.15 -6.67
CA TRP A 218 -5.93 -26.02 -6.86
C TRP A 218 -4.93 -25.51 -7.89
N VAL A 219 -5.39 -24.78 -8.91
CA VAL A 219 -4.53 -24.31 -10.01
C VAL A 219 -4.29 -22.82 -9.91
N ILE A 220 -5.37 -22.01 -9.88
CA ILE A 220 -5.25 -20.56 -10.00
C ILE A 220 -4.70 -19.94 -8.72
N LEU A 221 -5.36 -20.14 -7.58
CA LEU A 221 -4.97 -19.56 -6.30
C LEU A 221 -3.61 -20.09 -5.85
N ARG A 222 -3.33 -21.40 -6.04
CA ARG A 222 -2.02 -21.97 -5.75
C ARG A 222 -0.90 -21.27 -6.54
N ARG A 223 -1.08 -21.07 -7.84
CA ARG A 223 -0.08 -20.40 -8.70
C ARG A 223 0.13 -18.94 -8.29
N LEU A 224 -0.94 -18.23 -7.94
CA LEU A 224 -0.83 -16.84 -7.48
C LEU A 224 -0.12 -16.74 -6.12
N ARG A 225 -0.42 -17.65 -5.18
CA ARG A 225 0.27 -17.71 -3.88
C ARG A 225 1.76 -17.98 -4.07
N THR A 226 2.12 -18.98 -4.87
CA THR A 226 3.53 -19.25 -5.18
C THR A 226 4.23 -18.04 -5.84
N ALA A 227 3.53 -17.27 -6.68
CA ALA A 227 4.09 -16.05 -7.24
C ALA A 227 4.26 -14.94 -6.19
N ALA A 228 3.33 -14.83 -5.23
CA ALA A 228 3.42 -13.88 -4.12
C ALA A 228 4.60 -14.21 -3.20
N ASP A 229 4.72 -15.48 -2.80
CA ASP A 229 5.82 -15.98 -1.95
C ASP A 229 7.20 -15.70 -2.59
N GLN A 230 7.25 -15.63 -3.92
CA GLN A 230 8.46 -15.34 -4.69
C GLN A 230 8.68 -13.85 -4.99
N GLY A 231 7.79 -12.96 -4.54
CA GLY A 231 7.82 -11.52 -4.86
C GLY A 231 7.58 -11.19 -6.33
N ARG A 232 6.95 -12.10 -7.08
CA ARG A 232 6.71 -12.00 -8.53
C ARG A 232 5.26 -11.69 -8.87
N LEU A 233 4.37 -11.62 -7.87
CA LEU A 233 2.95 -11.36 -8.10
C LEU A 233 2.75 -9.95 -8.66
N THR A 234 2.15 -9.87 -9.84
CA THR A 234 1.80 -8.61 -10.48
C THR A 234 0.29 -8.51 -10.67
N LYS A 235 -0.22 -7.26 -10.81
CA LYS A 235 -1.62 -7.01 -11.17
C LYS A 235 -2.01 -7.72 -12.47
N ALA A 236 -1.11 -7.75 -13.47
CA ALA A 236 -1.33 -8.43 -14.73
C ALA A 236 -1.49 -9.95 -14.58
N MET A 237 -0.74 -10.58 -13.66
CA MET A 237 -0.89 -12.01 -13.37
C MET A 237 -2.23 -12.32 -12.71
N ALA A 238 -2.68 -11.49 -11.76
CA ALA A 238 -3.98 -11.64 -11.12
C ALA A 238 -5.14 -11.42 -12.12
N GLU A 239 -5.03 -10.42 -12.99
CA GLU A 239 -6.03 -10.20 -14.04
C GLU A 239 -6.04 -11.34 -15.06
N GLY A 240 -4.88 -11.81 -15.50
CA GLY A 240 -4.78 -12.98 -16.38
C GLY A 240 -5.35 -14.25 -15.75
N ALA A 241 -5.24 -14.41 -14.43
CA ALA A 241 -5.91 -15.49 -13.70
C ALA A 241 -7.44 -15.37 -13.72
N ARG A 242 -7.99 -14.17 -13.50
CA ARG A 242 -9.44 -13.91 -13.61
C ARG A 242 -9.96 -14.15 -15.02
N GLN A 243 -9.22 -13.72 -16.05
CA GLN A 243 -9.58 -13.98 -17.43
C GLN A 243 -9.66 -15.49 -17.73
N ARG A 244 -8.70 -16.29 -17.25
CA ARG A 244 -8.77 -17.76 -17.39
C ARG A 244 -9.99 -18.37 -16.70
N LEU A 245 -10.32 -17.89 -15.50
CA LEU A 245 -11.54 -18.32 -14.80
C LEU A 245 -12.79 -17.96 -15.60
N ASN A 246 -12.90 -16.72 -16.10
CA ASN A 246 -14.01 -16.31 -16.96
C ASN A 246 -14.15 -17.23 -18.17
N ARG A 247 -13.06 -17.53 -18.88
CA ARG A 247 -13.13 -18.40 -20.07
C ARG A 247 -13.56 -19.82 -19.73
N SER A 248 -13.13 -20.32 -18.58
CA SER A 248 -13.55 -21.64 -18.10
C SER A 248 -15.05 -21.64 -17.75
N ILE A 249 -15.55 -20.59 -17.12
CA ILE A 249 -16.97 -20.41 -16.81
C ILE A 249 -17.80 -20.28 -18.10
N ASP A 250 -17.35 -19.45 -19.05
CA ASP A 250 -18.01 -19.24 -20.35
C ASP A 250 -18.17 -20.58 -21.11
N LEU A 251 -17.14 -21.43 -21.09
CA LEU A 251 -17.19 -22.77 -21.69
C LEU A 251 -18.24 -23.65 -20.99
N LEU A 252 -18.26 -23.69 -19.65
CA LEU A 252 -19.23 -24.51 -18.92
C LEU A 252 -20.66 -24.03 -19.13
N ALA A 253 -20.89 -22.72 -19.15
CA ALA A 253 -22.19 -22.14 -19.46
C ALA A 253 -22.64 -22.48 -20.90
N TRP A 254 -21.73 -22.46 -21.86
CA TRP A 254 -22.02 -22.88 -23.24
C TRP A 254 -22.38 -24.37 -23.32
N LEU A 255 -21.71 -25.23 -22.56
CA LEU A 255 -22.05 -26.66 -22.48
C LEU A 255 -23.44 -26.90 -21.91
N GLU A 256 -23.84 -26.16 -20.86
CA GLU A 256 -25.19 -26.21 -20.30
C GLU A 256 -26.24 -25.84 -21.35
N HIS A 257 -26.02 -24.78 -22.12
CA HIS A 257 -26.92 -24.38 -23.21
C HIS A 257 -27.02 -25.45 -24.31
N LYS A 258 -25.97 -26.25 -24.53
CA LYS A 258 -25.98 -27.39 -25.47
C LYS A 258 -26.44 -28.70 -24.82
N GLN A 259 -27.01 -28.63 -23.61
CA GLN A 259 -27.51 -29.76 -22.84
C GLN A 259 -26.46 -30.87 -22.72
N THR A 260 -25.23 -30.49 -22.36
CA THR A 260 -24.11 -31.41 -22.22
C THR A 260 -23.27 -31.00 -21.03
N THR A 261 -22.57 -31.98 -20.47
CA THR A 261 -21.75 -31.80 -19.27
C THR A 261 -20.27 -31.79 -19.64
N ILE A 262 -19.44 -31.26 -18.75
CA ILE A 262 -17.98 -31.36 -18.90
C ILE A 262 -17.47 -32.81 -18.90
N LEU A 263 -18.26 -33.75 -18.37
CA LEU A 263 -17.95 -35.18 -18.33
C LEU A 263 -18.15 -35.86 -19.69
N GLU A 264 -19.15 -35.41 -20.45
CA GLU A 264 -19.59 -36.06 -21.69
C GLU A 264 -19.15 -35.32 -22.97
N VAL A 265 -18.61 -34.11 -22.81
CA VAL A 265 -18.15 -33.32 -23.96
C VAL A 265 -17.10 -34.08 -24.78
N THR A 266 -17.29 -34.06 -26.10
CA THR A 266 -16.37 -34.66 -27.07
C THR A 266 -15.39 -33.62 -27.62
N GLN A 267 -14.25 -34.10 -28.14
CA GLN A 267 -13.25 -33.23 -28.77
C GLN A 267 -13.87 -32.35 -29.88
N HIS A 268 -14.73 -32.94 -30.72
CA HIS A 268 -15.40 -32.21 -31.80
C HIS A 268 -16.25 -31.03 -31.30
N ARG A 269 -16.97 -31.21 -30.17
CA ARG A 269 -17.77 -30.14 -29.58
C ARG A 269 -16.90 -29.03 -28.97
N LEU A 270 -15.78 -29.40 -28.37
CA LEU A 270 -14.81 -28.42 -27.86
C LEU A 270 -14.20 -27.60 -29.02
N GLU A 271 -13.84 -28.26 -30.12
CA GLU A 271 -13.31 -27.58 -31.32
C GLU A 271 -14.35 -26.67 -31.97
N LEU A 272 -15.62 -27.08 -32.01
CA LEU A 272 -16.73 -26.22 -32.44
C LEU A 272 -16.87 -24.98 -31.55
N TYR A 273 -16.74 -25.11 -30.24
CA TYR A 273 -16.73 -23.95 -29.35
C TYR A 273 -15.54 -23.04 -29.67
N LEU A 274 -14.33 -23.60 -29.82
CA LEU A 274 -13.12 -22.83 -30.09
C LEU A 274 -13.14 -22.12 -31.45
N SER A 275 -13.78 -22.68 -32.47
CA SER A 275 -13.86 -22.07 -33.81
C SER A 275 -14.76 -20.83 -33.84
N THR A 276 -15.70 -20.71 -32.90
CA THR A 276 -16.54 -19.51 -32.73
C THR A 276 -15.86 -18.39 -31.95
N GLN A 277 -14.66 -18.63 -31.42
CA GLN A 277 -13.96 -17.74 -30.49
C GLN A 277 -12.64 -17.22 -31.07
N VAL A 278 -12.07 -16.20 -30.41
CA VAL A 278 -10.76 -15.63 -30.78
C VAL A 278 -9.65 -16.65 -30.49
N MET A 279 -8.59 -16.68 -31.31
CA MET A 279 -7.44 -17.61 -31.19
C MET A 279 -6.79 -17.64 -29.79
N SER A 280 -6.79 -16.51 -29.07
CA SER A 280 -6.26 -16.40 -27.70
C SER A 280 -7.06 -17.21 -26.67
N MET A 281 -8.29 -17.62 -27.00
CA MET A 281 -9.15 -18.45 -26.16
C MET A 281 -8.51 -19.79 -25.82
N SER A 282 -7.90 -20.45 -26.81
CA SER A 282 -7.20 -21.73 -26.62
C SER A 282 -6.10 -21.62 -25.57
N MET A 283 -5.34 -20.51 -25.56
CA MET A 283 -4.31 -20.26 -24.54
C MET A 283 -4.90 -20.11 -23.13
N MET A 284 -6.07 -19.46 -23.02
CA MET A 284 -6.73 -19.22 -21.74
C MET A 284 -7.38 -20.49 -21.18
N LEU A 285 -7.94 -21.34 -22.04
CA LEU A 285 -8.57 -22.61 -21.67
C LEU A 285 -7.59 -23.76 -21.45
N HIS A 286 -6.42 -23.73 -22.09
CA HIS A 286 -5.44 -24.81 -21.98
C HIS A 286 -5.16 -25.27 -20.53
N PRO A 287 -4.92 -24.38 -19.54
CA PRO A 287 -4.71 -24.79 -18.15
C PRO A 287 -5.91 -25.50 -17.51
N PHE A 288 -7.13 -25.13 -17.88
CA PHE A 288 -8.36 -25.75 -17.39
C PHE A 288 -8.56 -27.14 -17.96
N ILE A 289 -8.44 -27.29 -19.28
CA ILE A 289 -8.56 -28.58 -19.95
C ILE A 289 -7.45 -29.55 -19.52
N THR A 290 -6.21 -29.05 -19.38
CA THR A 290 -5.10 -29.85 -18.84
C THR A 290 -5.39 -30.32 -17.42
N TRP A 291 -6.00 -29.48 -16.59
CA TRP A 291 -6.36 -29.84 -15.23
C TRP A 291 -7.48 -30.89 -15.19
N ILE A 292 -8.53 -30.72 -15.99
CA ILE A 292 -9.63 -31.71 -16.16
C ILE A 292 -9.09 -33.09 -16.56
N ASN A 293 -8.15 -33.12 -17.52
CA ASN A 293 -7.53 -34.35 -17.97
C ASN A 293 -6.72 -35.02 -16.83
N ARG A 294 -5.99 -34.21 -16.05
CA ARG A 294 -5.16 -34.72 -14.92
C ARG A 294 -5.99 -35.21 -13.74
N THR A 295 -7.15 -34.62 -13.48
CA THR A 295 -8.05 -35.03 -12.40
C THR A 295 -8.95 -36.20 -12.80
N GLY A 296 -8.94 -36.60 -14.08
CA GLY A 296 -9.77 -37.70 -14.59
C GLY A 296 -11.24 -37.34 -14.76
N ILE A 297 -11.61 -36.05 -14.66
CA ILE A 297 -12.99 -35.57 -14.88
C ILE A 297 -13.43 -35.89 -16.32
N ASN A 298 -12.55 -35.61 -17.29
CA ASN A 298 -12.73 -36.01 -18.68
C ASN A 298 -11.33 -36.12 -19.31
N ASN A 299 -11.03 -37.24 -19.96
CA ASN A 299 -9.74 -37.48 -20.62
C ASN A 299 -9.84 -37.51 -22.16
N ARG A 300 -11.03 -37.24 -22.72
CA ARG A 300 -11.34 -37.32 -24.14
C ARG A 300 -11.14 -36.01 -24.88
N ILE A 301 -10.82 -34.93 -24.16
CA ILE A 301 -10.66 -33.58 -24.70
C ILE A 301 -9.23 -33.08 -24.55
N SER A 302 -8.77 -32.30 -25.52
CA SER A 302 -7.44 -31.69 -25.50
C SER A 302 -7.45 -30.37 -26.25
N VAL A 303 -6.70 -29.41 -25.73
CA VAL A 303 -6.44 -28.13 -26.40
C VAL A 303 -4.95 -28.08 -26.67
N LYS A 304 -4.56 -27.76 -27.91
CA LYS A 304 -3.14 -27.54 -28.23
C LYS A 304 -2.66 -26.32 -27.43
N ASN A 305 -1.58 -26.46 -26.68
CA ASN A 305 -0.86 -25.31 -26.14
C ASN A 305 -0.29 -24.53 -27.33
N PRO A 306 -0.72 -23.28 -27.59
CA PRO A 306 -0.14 -22.52 -28.70
C PRO A 306 1.30 -22.09 -28.40
N ASN A 307 1.78 -22.30 -27.17
CA ASN A 307 3.15 -22.03 -26.80
C ASN A 307 3.97 -23.29 -26.55
N PRO A 308 4.47 -23.94 -27.61
CA PRO A 308 5.80 -24.51 -27.60
C PRO A 308 6.73 -23.47 -28.25
N SER A 309 7.08 -22.37 -27.59
CA SER A 309 8.25 -21.60 -28.02
C SER A 309 9.53 -22.37 -27.63
N GLN A 310 9.67 -23.60 -28.12
CA GLN A 310 10.96 -23.96 -28.67
C GLN A 310 11.06 -23.11 -29.92
N ALA A 311 11.79 -22.00 -29.81
CA ALA A 311 12.32 -21.36 -30.98
C ALA A 311 13.12 -22.44 -31.72
N HIS A 312 12.50 -23.09 -32.71
CA HIS A 312 13.27 -23.64 -33.81
C HIS A 312 13.89 -22.41 -34.45
N VAL A 313 15.08 -22.05 -33.98
CA VAL A 313 15.98 -21.20 -34.73
C VAL A 313 16.36 -22.03 -35.97
N THR A 314 15.49 -22.03 -36.96
CA THR A 314 15.87 -22.36 -38.32
C THR A 314 16.68 -21.17 -38.81
N MET A 315 17.96 -21.12 -38.43
CA MET A 315 18.92 -20.34 -39.20
C MET A 315 18.92 -20.96 -40.60
N GLY A 316 18.54 -20.18 -41.61
CA GLY A 316 18.68 -20.61 -42.99
C GLY A 316 20.15 -20.87 -43.31
N ASP A 317 20.44 -21.76 -44.26
CA ASP A 317 21.82 -22.14 -44.60
C ASP A 317 22.71 -20.92 -44.92
N ALA A 318 22.16 -19.89 -45.55
CA ALA A 318 22.88 -18.64 -45.82
C ALA A 318 23.35 -17.92 -44.53
N ASP A 319 22.52 -17.90 -43.48
CA ASP A 319 22.86 -17.30 -42.19
C ASP A 319 23.86 -18.17 -41.42
N ARG A 320 23.73 -19.51 -41.54
CA ARG A 320 24.67 -20.48 -40.99
C ARG A 320 26.07 -20.32 -41.61
N TRP A 321 26.16 -20.20 -42.94
CA TRP A 321 27.43 -19.95 -43.64
C TRP A 321 28.03 -18.60 -43.29
N ARG A 322 27.20 -17.55 -43.11
CA ARG A 322 27.68 -16.23 -42.69
C ARG A 322 28.27 -16.26 -41.28
N HIS A 323 27.67 -17.04 -40.38
CA HIS A 323 28.16 -17.23 -39.01
C HIS A 323 29.48 -18.02 -38.98
N ILE A 324 29.57 -19.11 -39.75
CA ILE A 324 30.83 -19.89 -39.93
C ILE A 324 31.94 -19.00 -40.51
N GLY A 325 31.63 -18.19 -41.53
CA GLY A 325 32.60 -17.24 -42.11
C GLY A 325 33.09 -16.20 -41.10
N THR A 326 32.27 -15.87 -40.09
CA THR A 326 32.66 -14.95 -39.02
C THR A 326 33.61 -15.63 -38.04
N LEU A 327 33.33 -16.87 -37.64
CA LEU A 327 34.20 -17.65 -36.75
C LEU A 327 35.56 -17.98 -37.39
N LEU A 328 35.60 -18.26 -38.70
CA LEU A 328 36.84 -18.52 -39.44
C LEU A 328 37.71 -17.26 -39.64
N ARG A 329 37.11 -16.06 -39.67
CA ARG A 329 37.87 -14.80 -39.69
C ARG A 329 38.56 -14.53 -38.35
N PHE A 330 37.90 -14.87 -37.24
CA PHE A 330 38.47 -14.74 -35.90
C PHE A 330 39.61 -15.72 -35.63
N SER A 331 39.57 -16.93 -36.19
CA SER A 331 40.67 -17.90 -36.03
C SER A 331 41.93 -17.53 -36.82
N ARG A 332 41.80 -16.87 -37.98
CA ARG A 332 42.94 -16.36 -38.76
C ARG A 332 43.68 -15.20 -38.10
N GLN A 333 43.01 -14.36 -37.30
CA GLN A 333 43.66 -13.25 -36.59
C GLN A 333 44.54 -13.71 -35.41
N ARG A 334 44.37 -14.93 -34.88
CA ARG A 334 45.21 -15.45 -33.77
C ARG A 334 46.55 -16.06 -34.20
N LEU A 335 46.79 -16.27 -35.50
CA LEU A 335 48.01 -16.94 -36.00
C LEU A 335 49.11 -15.97 -36.50
N ALA A 336 48.90 -14.66 -36.42
CA ALA A 336 49.93 -13.66 -36.72
C ALA A 336 50.52 -13.08 -35.42
N LEU A 337 51.40 -13.84 -34.76
CA LEU A 337 52.29 -13.30 -33.72
C LEU A 337 53.59 -12.78 -34.38
N PRO A 338 54.04 -11.54 -34.14
CA PRO A 338 55.36 -11.12 -34.55
C PRO A 338 56.45 -11.72 -33.64
N ARG A 339 57.55 -12.14 -34.26
CA ARG A 339 58.74 -12.73 -33.63
C ARG A 339 59.37 -11.77 -32.60
N ARG A 340 59.74 -12.32 -31.43
CA ARG A 340 60.58 -11.66 -30.42
C ARG A 340 61.96 -11.32 -30.98
N ASN A 341 62.47 -10.14 -30.67
CA ASN A 341 63.90 -9.85 -30.64
C ASN A 341 64.28 -9.20 -29.29
N PRO A 342 65.55 -9.33 -28.85
CA PRO A 342 65.93 -9.25 -27.43
C PRO A 342 66.22 -7.82 -26.95
N ARG A 343 66.19 -7.67 -25.61
CA ARG A 343 66.46 -6.43 -24.85
C ARG A 343 67.85 -5.85 -25.12
N PRO A 344 67.99 -4.52 -24.94
CA PRO A 344 69.16 -3.96 -24.28
C PRO A 344 68.78 -3.22 -22.98
N SER A 345 69.81 -3.08 -22.15
CA SER A 345 69.88 -2.67 -20.75
C SER A 345 69.85 -1.15 -20.50
N ASP A 346 69.40 -0.82 -19.28
CA ASP A 346 69.67 0.34 -18.40
C ASP A 346 69.86 1.76 -18.97
N SER A 347 69.05 2.69 -18.46
CA SER A 347 69.52 3.95 -17.87
C SER A 347 68.40 4.75 -17.18
N HIS A 348 68.78 5.36 -16.07
CA HIS A 348 68.03 6.27 -15.21
C HIS A 348 67.26 7.39 -15.93
N ARG A 349 66.06 7.75 -15.43
CA ARG A 349 65.71 9.16 -15.08
C ARG A 349 64.37 9.29 -14.35
N GLU A 350 64.34 10.29 -13.48
CA GLU A 350 63.35 10.62 -12.45
C GLU A 350 62.06 11.30 -12.95
N HIS A 351 61.08 11.31 -12.02
CA HIS A 351 59.96 12.26 -11.80
C HIS A 351 58.63 12.07 -12.59
N PRO A 352 57.48 12.59 -12.07
CA PRO A 352 57.01 12.68 -10.67
C PRO A 352 55.58 12.15 -10.49
N ARG A 353 55.15 11.95 -9.23
CA ARG A 353 53.75 11.66 -8.84
C ARG A 353 52.84 12.88 -9.11
N PRO A 354 51.57 12.69 -9.52
CA PRO A 354 50.51 13.62 -9.19
C PRO A 354 49.58 13.09 -8.08
N ALA A 355 49.21 14.05 -7.23
CA ALA A 355 48.47 13.99 -5.99
C ALA A 355 47.13 13.24 -5.98
N CYS A 356 46.86 12.64 -4.82
CA CYS A 356 45.53 12.35 -4.29
C CYS A 356 44.60 13.58 -4.43
N ARG A 357 43.46 13.42 -5.10
CA ARG A 357 42.27 14.23 -4.83
C ARG A 357 41.41 13.51 -3.80
N THR A 358 41.37 14.11 -2.62
CA THR A 358 40.41 13.89 -1.55
C THR A 358 38.97 14.03 -2.05
N ARG A 359 38.15 13.02 -1.79
CA ARG A 359 36.69 13.06 -1.94
C ARG A 359 36.11 13.96 -0.85
N HIS A 360 35.39 15.01 -1.23
CA HIS A 360 34.40 15.64 -0.37
C HIS A 360 33.15 14.75 -0.29
N PRO A 361 32.52 14.58 0.88
CA PRO A 361 31.22 13.96 0.99
C PRO A 361 30.11 14.94 0.59
N THR A 362 29.30 14.54 -0.38
CA THR A 362 28.04 15.18 -0.74
C THR A 362 26.97 14.92 0.35
N PRO A 363 26.12 15.91 0.67
CA PRO A 363 25.06 15.78 1.67
C PRO A 363 23.87 14.93 1.15
N PRO A 364 23.12 14.25 2.04
CA PRO A 364 21.96 13.46 1.64
C PRO A 364 20.76 14.36 1.26
N SER A 365 20.19 14.10 0.08
CA SER A 365 18.92 14.68 -0.38
C SER A 365 17.74 14.22 0.49
N PRO A 366 16.72 15.08 0.68
CA PRO A 366 15.59 14.84 1.58
C PRO A 366 14.58 13.83 1.01
N ALA A 367 14.07 13.01 1.93
CA ALA A 367 13.07 11.99 1.71
C ALA A 367 11.77 12.51 1.07
N CYS A 368 11.27 11.73 0.11
CA CYS A 368 9.98 11.91 -0.55
C CYS A 368 8.83 12.00 0.47
N SER A 369 8.22 13.19 0.54
CA SER A 369 6.93 13.41 1.17
C SER A 369 5.83 12.92 0.22
N HIS A 370 5.19 11.79 0.51
CA HIS A 370 3.98 11.39 -0.20
C HIS A 370 2.80 12.28 0.21
N VAL A 371 2.47 13.23 -0.66
CA VAL A 371 1.27 14.05 -0.65
C VAL A 371 0.06 13.18 -0.97
N TRP A 372 -0.98 13.26 -0.13
CA TRP A 372 -2.30 12.70 -0.38
C TRP A 372 -3.09 13.65 -1.31
N PRO A 373 -3.63 13.21 -2.46
CA PRO A 373 -4.58 14.02 -3.22
C PRO A 373 -6.01 13.81 -2.71
N LEU A 374 -6.64 14.93 -2.38
CA LEU A 374 -8.08 15.12 -2.30
C LEU A 374 -8.63 15.26 -3.72
N SER A 375 -9.46 14.31 -4.14
CA SER A 375 -10.65 14.49 -4.99
C SER A 375 -11.49 13.22 -4.92
#